data_AF-A0A0A9GJH7-F1
#
_entry.id   AF-A0A0A9GJH7-F1
#
_cell.length_a   1.000
_cell.length_b   1.000
_cell.length_c   1.000
_cell.angle_alpha   90.00
_cell.angle_beta   90.00
_cell.angle_gamma   90.00
#
_symmetry.space_group_name_H-M   'P 1'
#
loop_
_entity.id
_entity.type
_entity.pdbx_description
1 polymer ?
#
loop_
_entity_poly.entity_id
_entity_poly.type
_entity_poly.pdbx_seq_one_letter_code
_entity_poly.pdbx_strand_id
1 'polypeptide(L)'
;MSTQLKSPLHDKNGWLVEEVMTIEGIPVGEYFNLHIRYNLENIASKQKTCVVQVSVGISWLKSCKDRKKITQDVESSASSRLKKIFSQLEKESIPLPAK
;
A
#
# COMPACT_ATOMS: atom_id res chain seq x y z
N MET A 1 6.07 -13.84 -0.83
CA MET A 1 6.91 -12.93 -1.68
C MET A 1 6.10 -11.75 -2.22
N SER A 2 6.74 -10.68 -2.71
CA SER A 2 6.04 -9.58 -3.43
C SER A 2 6.76 -9.14 -4.71
N THR A 3 5.96 -8.63 -5.65
CA THR A 3 6.43 -7.99 -6.88
C THR A 3 5.87 -6.58 -6.94
N GLN A 4 6.71 -5.61 -7.27
CA GLN A 4 6.32 -4.20 -7.38
C GLN A 4 6.60 -3.68 -8.79
N LEU A 5 5.68 -2.87 -9.30
CA LEU A 5 5.82 -2.11 -10.52
C LEU A 5 5.63 -0.63 -10.20
N LYS A 6 6.53 0.21 -10.69
CA LYS A 6 6.48 1.66 -10.55
C LYS A 6 6.38 2.31 -11.92
N SER A 7 5.45 3.24 -12.08
CA SER A 7 5.25 4.02 -13.30
C SER A 7 4.95 5.49 -12.96
N PRO A 8 5.30 6.44 -13.84
CA PRO A 8 4.87 7.83 -13.66
C PRO A 8 3.35 7.95 -13.81
N LEU A 9 2.75 8.90 -13.08
CA LEU A 9 1.34 9.26 -13.31
C LEU A 9 1.15 9.87 -14.70
N HIS A 10 -0.09 9.88 -15.19
CA HIS A 10 -0.42 10.35 -16.55
C HIS A 10 -0.02 11.82 -16.77
N ASP A 11 -0.21 12.65 -15.76
CA ASP A 11 0.18 14.06 -15.72
C ASP A 11 1.67 14.28 -15.38
N LYS A 12 2.44 13.18 -15.20
CA LYS A 12 3.83 13.15 -14.73
C LYS A 12 4.04 13.82 -13.37
N ASN A 13 2.98 14.09 -12.62
CA ASN A 13 3.04 14.78 -11.33
C ASN A 13 3.15 13.81 -10.15
N GLY A 14 4.01 12.80 -10.29
CA GLY A 14 4.24 11.81 -9.25
C GLY A 14 4.32 10.39 -9.79
N TRP A 15 4.00 9.42 -8.93
CA TRP A 15 4.24 8.01 -9.18
C TRP A 15 3.05 7.14 -8.80
N LEU A 16 2.76 6.18 -9.66
CA LEU A 16 1.96 5.02 -9.35
C LEU A 16 2.88 3.87 -8.97
N VAL A 17 2.62 3.23 -7.84
CA VAL A 17 3.27 1.97 -7.46
C VAL A 17 2.20 0.92 -7.25
N GLU A 18 2.29 -0.18 -7.98
CA GLU A 18 1.42 -1.34 -7.87
C GLU A 18 2.23 -2.50 -7.30
N GLU A 19 1.69 -3.12 -6.26
CA GLU A 19 2.33 -4.22 -5.55
C GLU A 19 1.37 -5.41 -5.50
N VAL A 20 1.88 -6.59 -5.85
CA VAL A 20 1.21 -7.87 -5.68
C VAL A 20 2.00 -8.70 -4.68
N MET A 21 1.34 -9.14 -3.62
CA MET A 21 1.95 -9.93 -2.56
C MET A 21 1.26 -11.28 -2.41
N THR A 22 2.07 -12.32 -2.28
CA THR A 22 1.66 -13.65 -1.85
C THR A 22 2.06 -13.84 -0.40
N ILE A 23 1.07 -14.10 0.45
CA ILE A 23 1.28 -14.30 1.88
C ILE A 23 1.49 -15.79 2.13
N GLU A 24 2.70 -16.16 2.53
CA GLU A 24 3.09 -17.54 2.79
C GLU A 24 3.10 -17.83 4.30
N GLY A 25 3.04 -19.12 4.66
CA GLY A 25 3.12 -19.54 6.07
C GLY A 25 1.84 -19.31 6.89
N ILE A 26 0.72 -18.95 6.25
CA ILE A 26 -0.60 -18.90 6.89
C ILE A 26 -1.57 -19.89 6.23
N PRO A 27 -2.51 -20.51 6.99
CA PRO A 27 -3.42 -21.53 6.44
C PRO A 27 -4.23 -21.07 5.23
N VAL A 28 -4.50 -19.77 5.11
CA VAL A 28 -5.34 -19.18 4.05
C VAL A 28 -4.55 -18.50 2.94
N GLY A 29 -3.21 -18.55 2.99
CA GLY A 29 -2.32 -17.75 2.15
C GLY A 29 -2.40 -18.10 0.66
N GLU A 30 -2.72 -19.35 0.34
CA GLU A 30 -2.87 -19.82 -1.04
C GLU A 30 -4.23 -19.49 -1.68
N TYR A 31 -5.18 -18.92 -0.92
CA TYR A 31 -6.52 -18.62 -1.43
C TYR A 31 -6.61 -17.26 -2.10
N PHE A 32 -5.64 -16.37 -1.86
CA PHE A 32 -5.68 -15.01 -2.38
C PHE A 32 -4.27 -14.42 -2.55
N ASN A 33 -4.18 -13.43 -3.43
CA ASN A 33 -3.08 -12.47 -3.45
C ASN A 33 -3.57 -11.11 -2.93
N LEU A 34 -2.70 -10.40 -2.24
CA LEU A 34 -2.96 -9.03 -1.79
C LEU A 34 -2.42 -8.06 -2.84
N HIS A 35 -3.27 -7.18 -3.33
CA HIS A 35 -2.92 -6.11 -4.25
C HIS A 35 -2.91 -4.79 -3.48
N ILE A 36 -1.81 -4.05 -3.56
CA ILE A 36 -1.71 -2.72 -2.98
C ILE A 36 -1.34 -1.73 -4.08
N ARG A 37 -2.07 -0.63 -4.14
CA ARG A 37 -1.82 0.46 -5.09
C ARG A 37 -1.54 1.74 -4.32
N TYR A 38 -0.36 2.30 -4.51
CA TYR A 38 0.05 3.59 -3.98
C TYR A 38 0.00 4.63 -5.10
N ASN A 39 -0.82 5.66 -4.92
CA ASN A 39 -0.82 6.84 -5.76
C ASN A 39 -0.12 7.98 -5.00
N LEU A 40 1.02 8.42 -5.53
CA LEU A 40 1.89 9.44 -4.94
C LEU A 40 1.82 10.68 -5.81
N GLU A 41 1.12 11.72 -5.37
CA GLU A 41 0.91 12.95 -6.14
C GLU A 41 1.67 14.11 -5.49
N ASN A 42 2.48 14.84 -6.25
CA ASN A 42 3.16 16.02 -5.71
C ASN A 42 2.18 17.20 -5.60
N ILE A 43 2.31 17.98 -4.53
CA ILE A 43 1.51 19.20 -4.36
C ILE A 43 2.26 20.36 -5.02
N ALA A 44 1.80 20.81 -6.20
CA ALA A 44 2.49 21.85 -6.98
C ALA A 44 2.76 23.15 -6.20
N SER A 45 1.91 23.49 -5.24
CA SER A 45 2.04 24.70 -4.41
C SER A 45 2.95 24.56 -3.19
N LYS A 46 3.43 23.35 -2.87
CA LYS A 46 4.26 23.08 -1.68
C LYS A 46 5.49 22.25 -2.04
N GLN A 47 6.66 22.85 -1.90
CA GLN A 47 7.92 22.11 -2.09
C GLN A 47 8.02 20.95 -1.09
N LYS A 48 8.57 19.82 -1.55
CA LYS A 48 8.82 18.61 -0.76
C LYS A 48 7.57 18.04 -0.04
N THR A 49 6.38 18.27 -0.59
CA THR A 49 5.13 17.70 -0.07
C THR A 49 4.45 16.87 -1.14
N CYS A 50 3.95 15.69 -0.76
CA CYS A 50 3.11 14.85 -1.61
C CYS A 50 1.87 14.37 -0.85
N VAL A 51 0.84 14.02 -1.61
CA VAL A 51 -0.32 13.27 -1.12
C VAL A 51 -0.10 11.81 -1.47
N VAL A 52 -0.32 10.93 -0.50
CA VAL A 52 -0.27 9.49 -0.71
C VAL A 52 -1.66 8.91 -0.51
N GLN A 53 -2.23 8.34 -1.57
CA GLN A 53 -3.45 7.56 -1.50
C GLN A 53 -3.12 6.08 -1.69
N VAL A 54 -3.58 5.24 -0.76
CA VAL A 54 -3.34 3.80 -0.81
C VAL A 54 -4.65 3.05 -0.92
N SER A 55 -4.73 2.18 -1.92
CA SER A 55 -5.85 1.26 -2.12
C SER A 55 -5.39 -0.17 -1.90
N VAL A 56 -6.19 -0.95 -1.17
CA VAL A 56 -5.91 -2.36 -0.87
C VAL A 56 -7.01 -3.21 -1.50
N GLY A 57 -6.62 -4.26 -2.23
CA GLY A 57 -7.53 -5.18 -2.90
C GLY A 57 -7.12 -6.64 -2.68
N ILE A 58 -8.09 -7.54 -2.69
CA ILE A 58 -7.87 -8.98 -2.53
C ILE A 58 -8.25 -9.67 -3.84
N SER A 59 -7.30 -10.36 -4.46
CA SER A 59 -7.54 -11.18 -5.63
C SER A 59 -7.70 -12.64 -5.21
N TRP A 60 -8.91 -13.18 -5.34
CA TRP A 60 -9.22 -14.56 -4.94
C TRP A 60 -8.74 -15.55 -6.00
N LEU A 61 -7.82 -16.44 -5.59
CA LEU A 61 -7.24 -17.47 -6.46
C LEU A 61 -8.05 -18.78 -6.41
N LYS A 62 -8.72 -19.04 -5.28
CA LYS A 62 -9.52 -20.25 -5.03
C LYS A 62 -10.87 -19.90 -4.41
N SER A 63 -11.83 -20.81 -4.50
CA SER A 63 -13.07 -20.70 -3.73
C SER A 63 -12.79 -20.91 -2.24
N CYS A 64 -13.47 -20.16 -1.38
CA CYS A 64 -13.33 -20.26 0.07
C CYS A 64 -14.68 -19.91 0.71
N LYS A 65 -15.08 -20.62 1.77
CA LYS A 65 -16.34 -20.36 2.48
C LYS A 65 -16.24 -19.10 3.34
N ASP A 66 -15.07 -18.84 3.90
CA ASP A 66 -14.84 -17.77 4.88
C ASP A 66 -14.33 -16.45 4.27
N ARG A 67 -14.61 -16.21 2.98
CA ARG A 67 -14.13 -15.02 2.25
C ARG A 67 -14.40 -13.71 2.99
N LYS A 68 -15.60 -13.56 3.55
CA LYS A 68 -15.98 -12.34 4.29
C LYS A 68 -15.08 -12.08 5.49
N LYS A 69 -14.80 -13.12 6.29
CA LYS A 69 -13.95 -13.01 7.48
C LYS A 69 -12.50 -12.73 7.09
N ILE A 70 -11.98 -13.48 6.11
CA ILE A 70 -10.63 -13.27 5.58
C ILE A 70 -10.47 -11.84 5.05
N THR A 71 -11.46 -11.30 4.32
CA THR A 71 -11.43 -9.90 3.85
C THR A 71 -11.30 -8.92 5.01
N GLN A 72 -12.10 -9.08 6.06
CA GLN A 72 -12.06 -8.20 7.24
C GLN A 72 -10.72 -8.28 7.96
N ASP A 73 -10.17 -9.48 8.13
CA ASP A 73 -8.88 -9.70 8.79
C ASP A 73 -7.73 -9.09 7.99
N VAL A 74 -7.74 -9.27 6.66
CA VAL A 74 -6.75 -8.69 5.74
C VAL A 74 -6.86 -7.17 5.71
N GLU A 75 -8.06 -6.61 5.61
CA GLU A 75 -8.30 -5.16 5.61
C GLU A 75 -7.78 -4.53 6.90
N SER A 76 -8.16 -5.07 8.06
CA SER A 76 -7.72 -4.58 9.36
C SER A 76 -6.19 -4.64 9.50
N SER A 77 -5.59 -5.77 9.13
CA SER A 77 -4.15 -5.99 9.23
C SER A 77 -3.35 -5.09 8.27
N ALA A 78 -3.78 -5.00 7.01
CA ALA A 78 -3.14 -4.17 6.00
C ALA A 78 -3.25 -2.69 6.37
N SER A 79 -4.44 -2.22 6.77
CA SER A 79 -4.67 -0.83 7.21
C SER A 79 -3.79 -0.48 8.41
N SER A 80 -3.73 -1.34 9.42
CA SER A 80 -2.89 -1.13 10.60
C SER A 80 -1.40 -1.03 10.24
N ARG A 81 -0.92 -1.93 9.37
CA ARG A 81 0.47 -1.95 8.92
C ARG A 81 0.82 -0.71 8.08
N LEU A 82 -0.03 -0.35 7.12
CA LEU A 82 0.19 0.83 6.26
C LEU A 82 0.21 2.11 7.08
N LYS A 83 -0.73 2.28 8.02
CA LYS A 83 -0.73 3.44 8.94
C LYS A 83 0.58 3.54 9.73
N LYS A 84 1.09 2.43 10.27
CA LYS A 84 2.38 2.43 10.97
C LYS A 84 3.55 2.85 10.08
N ILE A 85 3.58 2.37 8.83
CA ILE A 85 4.61 2.74 7.86
C ILE A 85 4.56 4.24 7.58
N PHE A 86 3.39 4.79 7.24
CA PHE A 86 3.27 6.22 6.94
C PHE A 86 3.51 7.11 8.17
N SER A 87 3.02 6.73 9.35
CA SER A 87 3.32 7.46 10.59
C SER A 87 4.81 7.45 10.95
N GLN A 88 5.55 6.42 10.55
CA GLN A 88 7.00 6.40 10.72
C GLN A 88 7.69 7.31 9.69
N LEU A 89 7.28 7.24 8.42
CA LEU A 89 7.78 8.11 7.35
C LEU A 89 7.57 9.60 7.67
N GLU A 90 6.40 9.96 8.21
CA GLU A 90 6.09 11.33 8.61
C GLU A 90 7.06 11.87 9.68
N LYS A 91 7.51 11.02 10.62
CA LYS A 91 8.48 11.41 11.66
C LYS A 91 9.89 11.60 11.10
N GLU A 92 10.27 10.79 10.12
CA GLU A 92 11.60 10.84 9.48
C GLU A 92 11.72 11.98 8.46
N SER A 93 10.59 12.40 7.86
CA SER A 93 10.55 13.44 6.82
C SER A 93 10.61 14.88 7.36
N ILE A 94 10.54 15.07 8.68
CA ILE A 94 10.74 16.40 9.31
C ILE A 94 12.23 16.76 9.17
N PRO A 95 12.60 17.79 8.39
CA PRO A 95 13.99 18.20 8.28
C PRO A 95 14.48 18.67 9.65
N LEU A 96 15.69 18.27 10.04
CA LEU A 96 16.39 18.95 11.13
C LEU A 96 16.43 20.46 10.84
N PRO A 97 16.22 21.33 11.84
CA PRO A 97 16.31 22.77 11.63
C PRO A 97 17.68 23.10 11.04
N ALA A 98 17.67 23.84 9.93
CA ALA A 98 18.89 24.32 9.29
C ALA A 98 19.68 25.15 10.32
N LYS A 99 20.97 24.79 10.47
CA LYS A 99 21.91 25.44 11.38
C LYS A 99 22.48 26.70 10.75
#